data_AF-A0A914RY17-F1
#
_entry.id   AF-A0A914RY17-F1
#
_cell.length_a   1.000
_cell.length_b   1.000
_cell.length_c   1.000
_cell.angle_alpha   90.00
_cell.angle_beta   90.00
_cell.angle_gamma   90.00
#
_symmetry.space_group_name_H-M   'P 1'
#
loop_
_entity.id
_entity.type
_entity.pdbx_description
1 polymer ?
#
loop_
_entity_poly.entity_id
_entity_poly.type
_entity_poly.pdbx_seq_one_letter_code
_entity_poly.pdbx_strand_id
1 'polypeptide(L)' 'MRLFQLVYFSLSAFAFTYLFYELYWKRRQLPPGPMPWLFVGNLPNFLCYDSIDDMFLSWKQKYGKPAVS' A
#
# COMPACT_ATOMS: atom_id res chain seq x y z
N MET A 1 -17.19 24.41 20.20
CA MET A 1 -17.56 23.26 19.34
C MET A 1 -17.11 23.44 17.88
N ARG A 2 -17.42 24.55 17.19
CA ARG A 2 -17.01 24.75 15.78
C ARG A 2 -15.50 24.74 15.51
N LEU A 3 -14.69 25.31 16.41
CA LEU A 3 -13.22 25.31 16.26
C LEU A 3 -12.64 23.88 16.25
N PHE A 4 -13.10 23.03 17.17
CA PHE A 4 -12.66 21.63 17.22
C PHE A 4 -13.03 20.86 15.96
N GLN A 5 -14.20 21.12 15.37
CA GLN A 5 -14.62 20.50 14.12
C GLN A 5 -13.73 20.92 12.94
N LEU A 6 -13.38 22.22 12.85
CA LEU A 6 -12.48 22.71 11.81
C LEU A 6 -11.07 22.15 11.95
N VAL A 7 -10.55 22.09 13.19
CA VAL A 7 -9.24 21.47 13.48
C VAL A 7 -9.27 20.00 13.09
N TYR A 8 -10.29 19.25 13.48
CA TYR A 8 -10.43 17.84 13.11
C TYR A 8 -10.48 17.64 11.59
N PHE A 9 -11.26 18.46 10.88
CA PHE A 9 -11.34 18.39 9.42
C PHE A 9 -9.99 18.69 8.76
N SER A 10 -9.27 19.70 9.25
CA SER A 10 -7.94 20.05 8.74
C SER A 10 -6.90 18.94 8.96
N LEU A 11 -6.88 18.32 10.14
CA LEU A 11 -5.98 17.20 10.45
C LEU A 11 -6.32 15.97 9.62
N SER A 12 -7.61 15.68 9.45
CA SER A 12 -8.09 14.60 8.60
C SER A 12 -7.65 14.80 7.15
N ALA A 13 -7.89 15.98 6.57
CA ALA A 13 -7.48 16.31 5.21
C ALA A 13 -5.95 16.17 5.03
N PHE A 14 -5.17 16.68 5.98
CA PHE A 14 -3.72 16.54 5.95
C PHE A 14 -3.27 15.08 6.00
N ALA A 15 -3.87 14.27 6.88
CA ALA A 15 -3.59 12.85 6.95
C ALA A 15 -3.92 12.12 5.63
N PHE A 16 -5.07 12.39 5.02
CA PHE A 16 -5.43 11.82 3.72
C PHE A 16 -4.46 12.20 2.62
N THR A 17 -4.05 13.48 2.54
CA THR A 17 -3.07 13.92 1.54
C THR A 17 -1.71 13.24 1.76
N TYR A 18 -1.27 13.12 3.01
CA TYR A 18 -0.02 12.43 3.36
C TYR A 18 -0.07 10.94 2.99
N LEU A 19 -1.16 10.25 3.32
CA LEU A 19 -1.39 8.85 2.95
C LEU A 19 -1.38 8.66 1.44
N PHE A 20 -2.06 9.53 0.69
CA PHE A 20 -2.07 9.49 -0.76
C PHE A 20 -0.67 9.71 -1.34
N TYR A 21 0.09 10.66 -0.79
CA TYR A 21 1.46 10.92 -1.22
C TYR A 21 2.38 9.70 -1.00
N GLU A 22 2.35 9.09 0.19
CA GLU A 22 3.18 7.91 0.51
C GLU A 22 2.77 6.66 -0.28
N LEU A 23 1.47 6.38 -0.38
CA LEU A 23 0.97 5.14 -0.96
C LEU A 23 0.85 5.18 -2.49
N TYR A 24 0.51 6.33 -3.06
CA TYR A 24 0.28 6.49 -4.50
C TYR A 24 1.41 7.26 -5.18
N TRP A 25 1.70 8.47 -4.70
CA TRP A 25 2.64 9.36 -5.40
C TRP A 25 4.07 8.84 -5.42
N LYS A 26 4.60 8.35 -4.29
CA LYS A 26 5.94 7.73 -4.26
C LYS A 26 6.02 6.43 -5.06
N ARG A 27 4.91 5.68 -5.15
CA ARG A 27 4.90 4.34 -5.75
C ARG A 27 4.66 4.33 -7.25
N ARG A 28 4.23 5.44 -7.84
CA ARG A 28 4.01 5.54 -9.29
C ARG A 28 5.26 5.27 -10.15
N GLN A 29 6.47 5.47 -9.60
CA GLN A 29 7.74 5.25 -10.31
C GLN A 29 8.42 3.93 -9.92
N LEU A 30 7.90 3.25 -8.89
CA LEU A 30 8.41 1.96 -8.46
C LEU A 30 7.78 0.85 -9.32
N PRO A 31 8.47 -0.29 -9.48
CA PRO A 31 7.89 -1.43 -10.16
C PRO A 31 6.57 -1.84 -9.50
N PRO A 32 5.61 -2.36 -10.29
CA PRO A 32 4.36 -2.85 -9.75
C PRO A 32 4.64 -3.93 -8.70
N GLY A 33 3.99 -3.83 -7.55
CA GLY A 33 4.18 -4.75 -6.43
C GLY A 33 3.01 -4.67 -5.44
N PRO A 34 2.94 -5.61 -4.48
CA PRO A 34 1.94 -5.55 -3.42
C PRO A 34 2.09 -4.24 -2.66
N MET A 35 0.96 -3.64 -2.25
CA MET A 35 0.98 -2.39 -1.50
C MET A 35 1.35 -2.65 -0.04
N PRO A 36 2.55 -2.25 0.45
CA PRO A 36 2.83 -2.31 1.86
C PRO A 36 1.85 -1.47 2.66
N TRP A 37 1.36 -2.06 3.74
CA TRP A 37 0.63 -1.39 4.79
C TRP A 37 1.51 -0.34 5.46
N LEU A 38 0.90 0.74 5.96
CA LEU A 38 1.66 1.89 6.47
C LEU A 38 2.60 1.58 7.63
N PHE A 39 2.20 0.69 8.54
CA PHE A 39 2.97 0.40 9.75
C PHE A 39 3.71 -0.94 9.70
N VAL A 40 3.12 -1.95 9.07
CA VAL A 40 3.64 -3.33 9.06
C VAL A 40 4.12 -3.76 7.67
N GLY A 41 4.06 -2.88 6.67
CA GLY A 41 4.48 -3.21 5.32
C GLY A 41 3.71 -4.40 4.76
N ASN A 42 4.43 -5.40 4.24
CA ASN A 42 3.82 -6.63 3.69
C ASN A 42 3.75 -7.78 4.71
N LEU A 43 4.11 -7.58 5.99
CA LEU A 43 4.08 -8.61 7.03
C LEU A 43 2.74 -9.37 7.13
N PRO A 44 1.56 -8.71 7.07
CA PRO A 44 0.29 -9.43 7.08
C PRO A 44 0.13 -10.42 5.93
N ASN A 45 0.73 -10.15 4.76
CA ASN A 45 0.69 -11.08 3.64
C ASN A 45 1.46 -12.37 3.97
N PHE A 46 2.54 -12.29 4.74
CA PHE A 46 3.27 -13.49 5.18
C PHE A 46 2.52 -14.29 6.24
N LEU A 47 1.62 -13.65 7.01
CA LEU A 47 0.79 -14.33 8.01
C LEU A 47 -0.47 -14.97 7.40
N CYS A 48 -0.98 -14.43 6.29
CA CYS A 48 -2.17 -14.94 5.62
C CYS A 48 -1.89 -16.05 4.60
N TYR A 49 -0.62 -16.31 4.26
CA TYR A 49 -0.23 -17.37 3.33
C TYR A 49 0.44 -18.51 4.08
N ASP A 50 -0.01 -19.74 3.82
CA ASP A 50 0.59 -20.96 4.41
C ASP A 50 1.99 -21.25 3.85
N SER A 51 2.27 -20.78 2.63
CA SER A 51 3.55 -20.96 1.94
C SER A 51 4.04 -19.64 1.35
N ILE A 52 5.30 -19.32 1.65
CA ILE A 52 5.99 -18.13 1.13
C ILE A 52 6.19 -18.25 -0.39
N ASP A 53 6.43 -19.46 -0.90
CA ASP A 53 6.65 -19.70 -2.33
C ASP A 53 5.40 -19.42 -3.16
N ASP A 54 4.23 -19.85 -2.67
CA ASP A 54 2.94 -19.59 -3.31
C ASP A 54 2.62 -18.09 -3.31
N MET A 55 2.97 -17.39 -2.23
CA MET A 55 2.84 -15.94 -2.15
C MET A 55 3.68 -15.25 -3.23
N PHE A 56 4.97 -15.58 -3.34
CA PHE A 56 5.85 -15.01 -4.36
C PHE A 56 5.41 -15.37 -5.78
N LEU A 57 4.94 -16.61 -6.00
CA LEU A 57 4.40 -17.04 -7.30
C LEU A 57 3.17 -16.22 -7.69
N SER A 58 2.24 -16.01 -6.76
CA SER A 58 1.04 -15.19 -7.00
C SER A 58 1.38 -13.73 -7.31
N TRP A 59 2.38 -13.16 -6.62
CA TRP A 59 2.85 -11.79 -6.90
C TRP A 59 3.56 -11.69 -8.23
N LYS A 60 4.35 -12.71 -8.61
CA LYS A 60 5.00 -12.79 -9.92
C LYS A 60 3.97 -12.87 -11.04
N GLN A 61 2.90 -13.63 -10.87
CA GLN A 61 1.80 -13.68 -11.85
C GLN A 61 1.03 -12.36 -11.95
N LYS A 62 0.81 -11.68 -10.81
CA LYS A 62 0.00 -10.46 -10.76
C LYS A 62 0.75 -9.19 -11.18
N TYR A 63 2.03 -9.09 -10.82
CA TYR A 63 2.85 -7.89 -11.01
C TYR A 63 4.04 -8.11 -11.94
N GLY A 64 4.44 -9.36 -12.17
CA GLY A 64 5.48 -9.68 -13.14
C GLY A 64 5.01 -9.37 -14.56
N LYS A 65 5.96 -9.02 -15.42
CA LYS A 65 5.69 -8.89 -16.85
C LYS A 65 5.28 -10.28 -17.39
N PRO A 66 4.29 -10.37 -18.30
CA PRO A 66 4.01 -11.62 -18.97
C PRO A 66 5.30 -12.11 -19.61
N ALA A 67 5.68 -13.35 -19.32
CA ALA A 67 6.75 -14.01 -20.05
C ALA A 67 6.31 -14.05 -21.50
N VAL A 68 6.99 -13.28 -22.36
CA VAL A 68 6.82 -13.40 -23.80
C VAL A 68 7.34 -14.80 -24.13
N SER A 69 6.40 -15.69 -24.42
CA SER A 69 6.61 -17.05 -24.94
C SER A 69 7.12 -17.01 -26.37
#